data_AF-A0A1Y2T7U8-F1
#
_entry.id   AF-A0A1Y2T7U8-F1
#
_cell.length_a   1.000
_cell.length_b   1.000
_cell.length_c   1.000
_cell.angle_alpha   90.00
_cell.angle_beta   90.00
_cell.angle_gamma   90.00
#
_symmetry.space_group_name_H-M   'P 1'
#
loop_
_entity.id
_entity.type
_entity.pdbx_description
1 polymer ?
#
loop_
_entity_poly.entity_id
_entity_poly.type
_entity_poly.pdbx_seq_one_letter_code
_entity_poly.pdbx_strand_id
1 'polypeptide(L)'
;MTMRHQLTLHTMLERARRFFPDKEIVSRTGAGIFRYTYADYYDRTRRLAAALERLGVRRGDRVGTLAWNHHRHLEAYFAVPCMGASLHTVNLRLPRSTWPT
;
A
#
# COMPACT_ATOMS: atom_id res chain seq x y z
N MET A 1 -4.11 23.90 -25.29
CA MET A 1 -5.09 23.06 -24.56
C MET A 1 -4.35 22.28 -23.48
N THR A 2 -4.75 22.42 -22.22
CA THR A 2 -4.17 21.65 -21.11
C THR A 2 -4.95 20.34 -20.93
N MET A 3 -4.25 19.21 -20.87
CA MET A 3 -4.86 17.90 -20.60
C MET A 3 -5.40 17.85 -19.16
N ARG A 4 -6.66 17.45 -18.98
CA ARG A 4 -7.23 17.17 -17.66
C ARG A 4 -6.94 15.74 -17.24
N HIS A 5 -6.38 15.56 -16.05
CA HIS A 5 -5.99 14.27 -15.49
C HIS A 5 -6.43 14.19 -14.02
N GLN A 6 -6.88 13.02 -13.59
CA GLN A 6 -7.24 12.74 -12.18
C GLN A 6 -5.99 12.45 -11.33
N LEU A 7 -5.77 13.23 -10.28
CA LEU A 7 -4.62 13.09 -9.38
C LEU A 7 -4.78 11.85 -8.48
N THR A 8 -4.27 10.71 -8.94
CA THR A 8 -4.41 9.43 -8.26
C THR A 8 -3.07 8.83 -7.85
N LEU A 9 -3.07 8.00 -6.81
CA LEU A 9 -1.90 7.23 -6.39
C LEU A 9 -1.44 6.23 -7.46
N HIS A 10 -2.35 5.79 -8.33
CA HIS A 10 -2.02 4.91 -9.45
C HIS A 10 -0.93 5.53 -10.34
N THR A 11 -1.04 6.82 -10.67
CA THR A 11 -0.02 7.53 -11.47
C THR A 11 1.36 7.51 -10.81
N MET A 12 1.41 7.63 -9.48
CA MET A 12 2.67 7.59 -8.73
C MET A 12 3.29 6.19 -8.75
N LEU A 13 2.47 5.15 -8.57
CA LEU A 13 2.91 3.75 -8.62
C LEU A 13 3.43 3.36 -10.01
N GLU A 14 2.72 3.72 -11.06
CA GLU A 14 3.12 3.50 -12.46
C GLU A 14 4.43 4.24 -12.79
N ARG A 15 4.57 5.49 -12.33
CA ARG A 15 5.79 6.27 -12.54
C ARG A 15 7.01 5.62 -11.88
N ALA A 16 6.86 5.09 -10.66
CA ALA A 16 7.94 4.39 -9.97
C ALA A 16 8.41 3.16 -10.77
N ARG A 17 7.47 2.34 -11.25
CA ARG A 17 7.77 1.16 -12.09
C ARG A 17 8.42 1.52 -13.42
N ARG A 18 7.94 2.59 -14.07
CA ARG A 18 8.34 2.97 -15.43
C ARG A 18 9.72 3.62 -15.48
N PHE A 19 10.02 4.51 -14.56
CA PHE A 19 11.24 5.34 -14.63
C PHE A 19 12.33 4.89 -13.66
N PHE A 20 11.98 4.13 -12.62
CA PHE A 20 12.91 3.74 -11.57
C PHE A 20 12.80 2.26 -11.18
N PRO A 21 12.59 1.33 -12.14
CA PRO A 21 12.28 -0.06 -11.82
C PRO A 21 13.28 -0.71 -10.88
N ASP A 22 14.58 -0.41 -11.04
CA ASP A 22 15.67 -1.06 -10.31
C ASP A 22 16.04 -0.36 -9.00
N LYS A 23 15.39 0.77 -8.65
CA LYS A 23 15.65 1.40 -7.35
C LYS A 23 15.19 0.48 -6.23
N GLU A 24 16.09 0.24 -5.29
CA GLU A 24 15.82 -0.61 -4.14
C GLU A 24 14.90 0.07 -3.12
N ILE A 25 14.00 -0.73 -2.55
CA ILE A 25 13.35 -0.48 -1.28
C ILE A 25 13.93 -1.46 -0.25
N VAL A 26 14.39 -0.91 0.87
CA VAL A 26 14.99 -1.68 1.96
C VAL A 26 14.11 -1.56 3.19
N SER A 27 13.78 -2.69 3.80
CA SER A 27 12.96 -2.73 5.00
C SER A 27 13.60 -3.58 6.08
N ARG A 28 13.69 -3.03 7.30
CA ARG A 28 14.01 -3.81 8.49
C ARG A 28 12.71 -4.38 9.07
N THR A 29 12.69 -5.68 9.27
CA THR A 29 11.56 -6.43 9.82
C THR A 29 12.00 -7.20 11.07
N GLY A 30 11.05 -7.80 11.79
CA GLY A 30 11.40 -8.70 12.90
C GLY A 30 12.23 -9.91 12.48
N ALA A 31 12.19 -10.30 11.20
CA ALA A 31 12.97 -11.41 10.64
C ALA A 31 14.32 -10.96 10.02
N GLY A 32 14.67 -9.68 10.09
CA GLY A 32 15.88 -9.12 9.48
C GLY A 32 15.61 -8.14 8.34
N ILE A 33 16.61 -7.95 7.47
CA ILE A 33 16.56 -7.00 6.36
C ILE A 33 15.94 -7.66 5.12
N PHE A 34 14.91 -7.02 4.56
CA PHE A 34 14.29 -7.37 3.29
C PHE A 34 14.62 -6.32 2.23
N ARG A 35 14.97 -6.76 1.02
CA ARG A 35 15.32 -5.91 -0.13
C ARG A 35 14.58 -6.40 -1.36
N TYR A 36 14.11 -5.45 -2.14
CA TYR A 36 13.44 -5.65 -3.42
C TYR A 36 13.38 -4.33 -4.17
N THR A 37 12.93 -4.34 -5.42
CA THR A 37 12.96 -3.17 -6.30
C THR A 37 11.60 -2.50 -6.42
N TYR A 38 11.53 -1.30 -7.03
CA TYR A 38 10.24 -0.71 -7.40
C TYR A 38 9.46 -1.56 -8.42
N ALA A 39 10.15 -2.38 -9.23
CA ALA A 39 9.49 -3.36 -10.09
C ALA A 39 8.76 -4.43 -9.29
N ASP A 40 9.42 -5.04 -8.31
CA ASP A 40 8.82 -6.04 -7.42
C ASP A 40 7.68 -5.44 -6.60
N TYR A 41 7.88 -4.22 -6.10
CA TYR A 41 6.88 -3.46 -5.35
C TYR A 41 5.60 -3.24 -6.14
N TYR A 42 5.70 -2.84 -7.40
CA TYR A 42 4.56 -2.69 -8.30
C TYR A 42 3.75 -3.99 -8.42
N ASP A 43 4.44 -5.09 -8.75
CA ASP A 43 3.80 -6.39 -8.96
C ASP A 43 3.15 -6.92 -7.67
N ARG A 44 3.83 -6.79 -6.54
CA ARG A 44 3.33 -7.19 -5.22
C ARG A 44 2.13 -6.34 -4.77
N THR A 45 2.17 -5.04 -5.02
CA THR A 45 1.05 -4.12 -4.73
C THR A 45 -0.20 -4.50 -5.52
N ARG A 46 -0.05 -4.82 -6.81
CA ARG A 46 -1.18 -5.31 -7.64
C ARG A 46 -1.72 -6.64 -7.17
N ARG A 47 -0.84 -7.57 -6.79
CA ARG A 47 -1.25 -8.87 -6.22
C ARG A 47 -2.00 -8.71 -4.91
N LEU A 48 -1.59 -7.77 -4.05
CA LEU A 48 -2.30 -7.47 -2.80
C LEU A 48 -3.70 -6.91 -3.08
N ALA A 49 -3.83 -5.96 -4.01
CA ALA A 49 -5.14 -5.42 -4.40
C ALA A 49 -6.09 -6.53 -4.91
N ALA A 50 -5.62 -7.39 -5.81
CA ALA A 50 -6.39 -8.54 -6.29
C ALA A 50 -6.72 -9.56 -5.19
N ALA A 51 -5.83 -9.74 -4.21
CA ALA A 51 -6.11 -10.62 -3.07
C ALA A 51 -7.19 -10.03 -2.15
N LEU A 52 -7.15 -8.73 -1.87
CA LEU A 52 -8.16 -8.04 -1.07
C LEU A 52 -9.54 -8.04 -1.76
N GLU A 53 -9.57 -7.85 -3.08
CA GLU A 53 -10.79 -7.96 -3.86
C GLU A 53 -11.41 -9.37 -3.74
N ARG A 54 -10.61 -10.43 -3.86
CA ARG A 54 -11.07 -11.82 -3.63
C ARG A 54 -11.54 -12.09 -2.21
N LEU A 55 -11.03 -11.36 -1.22
CA LEU A 55 -11.50 -11.40 0.16
C LEU A 55 -12.78 -10.59 0.39
N GLY A 56 -13.30 -9.93 -0.65
CA GLY A 56 -14.57 -9.21 -0.61
C GLY A 56 -14.46 -7.72 -0.30
N VAL A 57 -13.26 -7.15 -0.29
CA VAL A 57 -13.08 -5.69 -0.13
C VAL A 57 -13.61 -4.99 -1.39
N ARG A 58 -14.51 -4.03 -1.20
CA ARG A 58 -15.16 -3.26 -2.27
C ARG A 58 -14.69 -1.80 -2.26
N ARG A 59 -14.98 -1.11 -3.35
CA ARG A 59 -14.79 0.34 -3.44
C ARG A 59 -15.54 1.04 -2.30
N GLY A 60 -14.86 1.94 -1.60
CA GLY A 60 -15.40 2.66 -0.44
C GLY A 60 -15.22 1.95 0.90
N ASP A 61 -14.87 0.65 0.91
CA ASP A 61 -14.58 -0.05 2.17
C ASP A 61 -13.29 0.48 2.82
N ARG A 62 -13.14 0.19 4.11
CA ARG A 62 -11.95 0.57 4.89
C ARG A 62 -11.13 -0.66 5.19
N VAL A 63 -9.83 -0.59 4.92
CA VAL A 63 -8.85 -1.61 5.30
C VAL A 63 -7.96 -1.01 6.38
N GLY A 64 -8.04 -1.56 7.58
CA GLY A 64 -7.23 -1.13 8.72
C GLY A 64 -5.82 -1.71 8.68
N THR A 65 -4.80 -0.92 9.03
CA THR A 65 -3.45 -1.44 9.28
C THR A 65 -2.98 -1.10 10.70
N LEU A 66 -2.36 -2.07 11.35
CA LEU A 66 -1.56 -1.92 12.56
C LEU A 66 -0.15 -2.40 12.23
N ALA A 67 0.68 -1.49 11.73
CA ALA A 67 1.94 -1.86 11.11
C ALA A 67 3.04 -0.83 11.34
N TRP A 68 4.28 -1.30 11.35
CA TRP A 68 5.49 -0.48 11.32
C TRP A 68 5.81 -0.01 9.90
N ASN A 69 6.92 0.72 9.76
CA ASN A 69 7.47 1.11 8.47
C ASN A 69 8.24 -0.06 7.84
N HIS A 70 7.57 -0.85 7.00
CA HIS A 70 8.20 -1.93 6.21
C HIS A 70 7.48 -2.14 4.87
N HIS A 71 8.10 -2.91 3.98
CA HIS A 71 7.65 -3.19 2.61
C HIS A 71 6.15 -3.53 2.49
N ARG A 72 5.62 -4.43 3.35
CA ARG A 72 4.18 -4.78 3.28
C ARG A 72 3.24 -3.62 3.61
N HIS A 73 3.65 -2.71 4.50
CA HIS A 73 2.83 -1.54 4.81
C HIS A 73 2.86 -0.57 3.62
N LEU A 74 4.03 -0.37 3.01
CA LEU A 74 4.17 0.40 1.77
C LEU A 74 3.32 -0.18 0.63
N GLU A 75 3.29 -1.51 0.46
CA GLU A 75 2.39 -2.20 -0.49
C GLU A 75 0.92 -1.86 -0.19
N ALA A 76 0.48 -1.88 1.08
CA ALA A 76 -0.88 -1.53 1.46
C ALA A 76 -1.24 -0.06 1.18
N TYR A 77 -0.29 0.88 1.34
CA TYR A 77 -0.45 2.31 1.02
C TYR A 77 -0.92 2.56 -0.41
N PHE A 78 -0.59 1.67 -1.34
CA PHE A 78 -0.98 1.82 -2.73
C PHE A 78 -2.02 0.78 -3.15
N ALA A 79 -1.96 -0.45 -2.65
CA ALA A 79 -2.91 -1.49 -3.01
C ALA A 79 -4.34 -1.11 -2.63
N VAL A 80 -4.57 -0.67 -1.39
CA VAL A 80 -5.91 -0.36 -0.86
C VAL A 80 -6.52 0.85 -1.58
N PRO A 81 -5.85 2.01 -1.71
CA PRO A 81 -6.45 3.12 -2.43
C PRO A 81 -6.56 2.91 -3.94
N CYS A 82 -5.61 2.21 -4.58
CA CYS A 82 -5.67 1.98 -6.02
C CYS A 82 -6.81 1.03 -6.42
N MET A 83 -7.25 0.13 -5.53
CA MET A 83 -8.48 -0.65 -5.74
C MET A 83 -9.76 0.12 -5.38
N GLY A 84 -9.65 1.37 -4.95
CA GLY A 84 -10.79 2.24 -4.63
C GLY A 84 -11.32 2.10 -3.20
N ALA A 85 -10.63 1.38 -2.32
CA ALA A 85 -10.90 1.33 -0.88
C ALA A 85 -10.12 2.44 -0.14
N SER A 86 -10.39 2.62 1.14
CA SER A 86 -9.67 3.58 2.00
C SER A 86 -8.72 2.84 2.93
N LEU A 87 -7.44 3.23 2.91
CA LEU A 87 -6.46 2.75 3.88
C LEU A 87 -6.64 3.51 5.19
N HIS A 88 -6.93 2.79 6.27
CA HIS A 88 -7.08 3.35 7.61
C HIS A 88 -5.90 2.94 8.49
N THR A 89 -4.85 3.76 8.52
CA THR A 89 -3.64 3.49 9.31
C THR A 89 -3.87 3.78 10.78
N VAL A 90 -3.89 2.75 11.61
CA VAL A 90 -4.19 2.87 13.04
C VAL A 90 -2.91 2.93 13.85
N ASN A 91 -2.90 3.78 14.87
CA ASN A 91 -1.78 3.88 15.80
C ASN A 91 -1.79 2.70 16.77
N LEU A 92 -0.82 1.80 16.59
CA LEU A 92 -0.61 0.61 17.42
C LEU A 92 -0.30 0.90 18.90
N ARG A 93 0.01 2.15 19.26
CA ARG A 93 0.34 2.57 20.63
C ARG A 93 -0.88 3.07 21.42
N LEU A 94 -2.06 3.11 20.81
CA LEU A 94 -3.26 3.56 21.52
C LEU A 94 -3.63 2.56 22.63
N PRO A 95 -4.05 3.05 23.81
CA PRO A 95 -4.45 2.18 24.92
C PRO A 95 -5.74 1.43 24.58
N ARG A 96 -6.01 0.36 25.34
CA ARG A 96 -7.20 -0.49 25.13
C ARG A 96 -8.51 0.30 25.18
N SER A 97 -8.59 1.36 25.99
CA SER A 97 -9.78 2.21 26.14
C SER A 97 -10.19 2.95 24.88
N THR A 98 -9.32 3.06 23.87
CA THR A 98 -9.62 3.77 22.61
C THR A 98 -10.26 2.85 21.57
N TRP A 99 -10.32 1.54 21.82
CA TRP A 99 -10.93 0.58 20.91
C TRP A 99 -12.41 0.38 21.26
N PRO A 100 -13.31 0.28 20.26
CA PRO A 100 -14.69 -0.11 20.52
C PRO A 100 -14.72 -1.47 21.20
N THR A 101 -15.43 -1.57 22.33
CA THR A 101 -15.80 -2.84 22.96
C THR A 101 -16.69 -3.68 22.06
#